data_AF-A0A7J4ED33-F1
#
_entry.id   AF-A0A7J4ED33-F1
#
_cell.length_a   1.000
_cell.length_b   1.000
_cell.length_c   1.000
_cell.angle_alpha   90.00
_cell.angle_beta   90.00
_cell.angle_gamma   90.00
#
_symmetry.space_group_name_H-M   'P 1'
#
loop_
_entity.id
_entity.type
_entity.pdbx_description
1 polymer ?
#
loop_
_entity_poly.entity_id
_entity_poly.type
_entity_poly.pdbx_seq_one_letter_code
_entity_poly.pdbx_strand_id
1 'polypeptide(L)'
;MSAEEKLSELKKRIKELLPDDVSTTGVEFEGPELVIYTEDTLKFVDDGAMVRTLAKELKKRISVRPSSNILMEPEEASKVIYDIIPEEGG
;
A
#
# COMPACT_ATOMS: atom_id res chain seq x y z
N MET A 1 23.16 4.28 12.78
CA MET A 1 22.26 4.51 11.63
C MET A 1 21.00 5.19 12.11
N SER A 2 20.65 6.34 11.54
CA SER A 2 19.39 7.05 11.81
C SER A 2 18.19 6.26 11.29
N ALA A 3 16.98 6.63 11.73
CA ALA A 3 15.75 6.03 11.22
C ALA A 3 15.59 6.27 9.71
N GLU A 4 16.03 7.43 9.22
CA GLU A 4 15.96 7.82 7.81
C GLU A 4 16.90 6.97 6.94
N GLU A 5 18.11 6.67 7.43
CA GLU A 5 19.06 5.80 6.71
C GLU A 5 18.49 4.38 6.55
N LYS A 6 17.89 3.83 7.62
CA LYS A 6 17.21 2.52 7.56
C LYS A 6 16.02 2.53 6.61
N LEU A 7 15.22 3.59 6.63
CA LEU A 7 14.07 3.73 5.74
C LEU A 7 14.51 3.81 4.26
N SER A 8 15.60 4.53 3.98
CA SER A 8 16.19 4.62 2.64
C SER A 8 16.69 3.27 2.13
N GLU A 9 17.34 2.49 2.99
CA GLU A 9 17.78 1.13 2.66
C GLU A 9 16.59 0.21 2.36
N LEU A 10 15.53 0.27 3.17
CA LEU A 10 14.30 -0.49 2.94
C LEU A 10 13.62 -0.08 1.64
N LYS A 11 13.54 1.21 1.32
CA LYS A 11 12.99 1.72 0.06
C LYS A 11 13.70 1.11 -1.15
N LYS A 12 15.04 1.08 -1.12
CA LYS A 12 15.83 0.47 -2.20
C LYS A 12 15.53 -1.02 -2.34
N ARG A 13 15.52 -1.74 -1.21
CA ARG A 13 15.28 -3.18 -1.22
C ARG A 13 13.86 -3.57 -1.65
N ILE A 14 12.87 -2.75 -1.31
CA ILE A 14 11.49 -2.93 -1.80
C ILE A 14 11.46 -2.78 -3.33
N LYS A 15 12.13 -1.75 -3.88
CA LYS A 15 12.20 -1.53 -5.32
C LYS A 15 12.88 -2.68 -6.08
N GLU A 16 13.88 -3.33 -5.47
CA GLU A 16 14.55 -4.51 -6.04
C GLU A 16 13.69 -5.78 -6.02
N LEU A 17 12.74 -5.87 -5.07
CA LEU A 17 11.86 -7.04 -4.90
C LEU A 17 10.55 -6.93 -5.68
N LEU A 18 10.16 -5.70 -6.06
CA LEU A 18 8.97 -5.44 -6.85
C LEU A 18 9.24 -5.63 -8.35
N PRO A 19 8.23 -6.07 -9.12
CA PRO A 19 8.30 -6.04 -10.59
C PRO A 19 8.50 -4.62 -11.13
N ASP A 20 9.13 -4.51 -12.31
CA ASP A 20 9.44 -3.22 -12.95
C ASP A 20 8.20 -2.37 -13.28
N ASP A 21 7.04 -3.00 -13.43
CA ASP A 21 5.79 -2.33 -13.74
C ASP A 21 5.01 -1.89 -12.48
N VAL A 22 5.53 -2.15 -11.28
CA VAL A 22 4.89 -1.79 -10.00
C VAL A 22 5.66 -0.67 -9.33
N SER A 23 4.98 0.44 -9.08
CA SER A 23 5.56 1.63 -8.45
C SER A 23 5.03 1.85 -7.03
N THR A 24 5.86 2.46 -6.18
CA THR A 24 5.48 2.88 -4.83
C THR A 24 5.72 4.38 -4.70
N THR A 25 4.71 5.12 -4.24
CA THR A 25 4.81 6.57 -4.01
C THR A 25 5.50 6.91 -2.69
N GLY A 26 5.43 6.01 -1.70
CA GLY A 26 5.99 6.24 -0.38
C GLY A 26 6.20 4.96 0.41
N VAL A 27 7.12 5.04 1.38
CA VAL A 27 7.34 3.97 2.36
C VAL A 27 7.66 4.64 3.69
N GLU A 28 6.89 4.32 4.72
CA GLU A 28 6.98 4.92 6.05
C GLU A 28 6.76 3.89 7.15
N PHE A 29 7.21 4.22 8.36
CA PHE A 29 6.88 3.45 9.55
C PHE A 29 5.68 4.07 10.25
N GLU A 30 4.57 3.35 10.31
CA GLU A 30 3.39 3.73 11.08
C GLU A 30 3.22 2.77 12.25
N GLY A 31 3.68 3.21 13.43
CA GLY A 31 3.71 2.37 14.62
C GLY A 31 4.59 1.12 14.41
N PRO A 32 4.06 -0.10 14.59
CA PRO A 32 4.82 -1.33 14.41
C PRO A 32 4.89 -1.83 12.94
N GLU A 33 4.21 -1.15 12.01
CA GLU A 33 4.10 -1.59 10.61
C GLU A 33 4.93 -0.74 9.65
N LEU A 34 5.42 -1.38 8.59
CA LEU A 34 5.99 -0.72 7.42
C LEU A 34 4.88 -0.53 6.39
N VAL A 35 4.46 0.71 6.19
CA VAL A 35 3.38 1.06 5.25
C VAL A 35 3.98 1.45 3.91
N ILE A 36 3.50 0.83 2.85
CA ILE A 36 3.88 1.10 1.47
C ILE A 36 2.69 1.78 0.79
N TYR A 37 2.90 2.99 0.29
CA TYR A 37 1.94 3.74 -0.50
C TYR A 37 2.18 3.50 -1.99
N THR A 38 1.10 3.29 -2.75
CA THR A 38 1.16 3.00 -4.19
C THR A 38 -0.05 3.57 -4.93
N GLU A 39 0.13 3.92 -6.20
CA GLU A 39 -0.95 4.21 -7.14
C GLU A 39 -1.42 2.94 -7.87
N ASP A 40 -0.60 1.89 -7.90
CA ASP A 40 -0.84 0.61 -8.57
C ASP A 40 -1.61 -0.38 -7.69
N THR A 41 -2.64 0.09 -6.97
CA THR A 41 -3.36 -0.71 -5.96
C THR A 41 -3.90 -2.03 -6.50
N LEU A 42 -4.46 -2.02 -7.71
CA LEU A 42 -5.01 -3.23 -8.32
C LEU A 42 -3.94 -4.32 -8.52
N LYS A 43 -2.71 -3.95 -8.86
CA LYS A 43 -1.62 -4.92 -9.07
C LYS A 43 -1.25 -5.66 -7.79
N PHE A 44 -1.28 -4.96 -6.65
CA PHE A 44 -1.04 -5.56 -5.34
C PHE A 44 -2.19 -6.45 -4.87
N VAL A 45 -3.43 -6.15 -5.29
CA VAL A 45 -4.61 -6.98 -5.00
C VAL A 45 -4.59 -8.25 -5.84
N ASP A 46 -4.32 -8.12 -7.14
CA ASP A 46 -4.30 -9.23 -8.09
C ASP A 46 -3.18 -10.23 -7.79
N ASP A 47 -2.01 -9.74 -7.33
CA ASP A 47 -0.91 -10.58 -6.88
C ASP A 47 -0.63 -10.44 -5.38
N GLY A 48 -1.44 -11.14 -4.58
CA GLY A 48 -1.20 -11.26 -3.14
C GLY A 48 0.13 -11.96 -2.76
N ALA A 49 0.90 -12.52 -3.70
CA ALA A 49 2.23 -13.04 -3.42
C ALA A 49 3.26 -11.91 -3.23
N MET A 50 3.12 -10.75 -3.87
CA MET A 50 4.04 -9.61 -3.71
C MET A 50 4.18 -9.19 -2.24
N VAL A 51 3.06 -8.94 -1.56
CA VAL A 51 3.07 -8.51 -0.14
C VAL A 51 3.69 -9.58 0.75
N ARG A 52 3.42 -10.86 0.48
CA ARG A 52 4.00 -11.98 1.23
C ARG A 52 5.51 -12.09 1.05
N THR A 53 6.00 -11.92 -0.17
CA THR A 53 7.43 -11.94 -0.49
C THR A 53 8.15 -10.80 0.22
N LEU A 54 7.62 -9.58 0.12
CA LEU A 54 8.18 -8.42 0.83
C LEU A 54 8.24 -8.66 2.35
N ALA A 55 7.15 -9.18 2.94
CA ALA A 55 7.11 -9.45 4.38
C ALA A 55 8.14 -10.50 4.81
N LYS A 56 8.33 -11.56 3.99
CA LYS A 56 9.29 -12.63 4.24
C LYS A 56 10.74 -12.15 4.13
N GLU A 57 11.05 -11.40 3.07
CA GLU A 57 12.40 -10.90 2.81
C GLU A 57 12.83 -9.81 3.80
N LEU A 58 11.93 -8.88 4.11
CA LEU A 58 12.22 -7.76 5.01
C LEU A 58 12.03 -8.12 6.49
N LYS A 59 11.35 -9.23 6.80
CA LYS A 59 11.00 -9.68 8.16
C LYS A 59 10.28 -8.59 8.97
N LYS A 60 9.35 -7.89 8.31
CA LYS A 60 8.52 -6.82 8.88
C LYS A 60 7.05 -7.10 8.64
N ARG A 61 6.19 -6.49 9.48
CA ARG A 61 4.76 -6.39 9.19
C ARG A 61 4.58 -5.31 8.14
N ILE A 62 3.97 -5.67 7.01
CA ILE A 62 3.82 -4.79 5.85
C ILE A 62 2.35 -4.58 5.58
N SER A 63 1.97 -3.33 5.36
CA SER A 63 0.64 -2.92 4.88
C SER A 63 0.82 -2.15 3.59
N VAL A 64 0.03 -2.48 2.56
CA VAL A 64 0.01 -1.73 1.30
C VAL A 64 -1.26 -0.91 1.26
N ARG A 65 -1.13 0.39 0.95
CA ARG A 65 -2.24 1.33 0.92
C ARG A 65 -2.24 2.15 -0.38
N PRO A 66 -3.42 2.54 -0.87
CA PRO A 66 -3.53 3.55 -1.92
C PRO A 66 -2.86 4.85 -1.47
N SER A 67 -2.18 5.48 -2.41
CA SER A 67 -1.62 6.82 -2.25
C SER A 67 -2.75 7.85 -2.07
N SER A 68 -2.52 8.90 -1.28
CA SER A 68 -3.56 9.89 -0.93
C SER A 68 -4.11 10.65 -2.14
N ASN A 69 -3.34 10.74 -3.22
CA ASN A 69 -3.73 11.41 -4.47
C ASN A 69 -4.75 10.63 -5.32
N ILE A 70 -4.95 9.33 -5.07
CA ILE A 70 -5.95 8.52 -5.77
C ILE A 70 -7.18 8.23 -4.91
N LEU A 71 -7.22 8.77 -3.69
CA LEU A 71 -8.36 8.65 -2.81
C LEU A 71 -9.45 9.65 -3.21
N MET A 72 -10.68 9.19 -3.18
CA MET A 72 -11.86 10.03 -3.35
C MET A 72 -12.12 10.82 -2.07
N GLU A 73 -12.67 12.02 -2.19
CA GLU A 73 -13.09 12.81 -1.02
C GLU A 73 -14.15 12.05 -0.22
N PRO A 74 -14.14 12.14 1.13
CA PRO A 74 -15.04 11.36 1.98
C PRO A 74 -16.53 11.51 1.64
N GLU A 75 -16.97 12.71 1.28
CA GLU A 75 -18.36 13.01 0.92
C GLU A 75 -18.78 12.37 -0.40
N GLU A 76 -17.90 12.35 -1.40
CA GLU A 76 -18.13 11.71 -2.69
C GLU A 76 -18.10 10.19 -2.55
N ALA A 77 -17.11 9.66 -1.81
CA ALA A 77 -16.96 8.24 -1.55
C ALA A 77 -18.21 7.67 -0.86
N SER A 78 -18.75 8.41 0.12
CA SER A 78 -19.98 8.01 0.82
C SER A 78 -21.16 7.86 -0.14
N LYS A 79 -21.37 8.82 -1.05
CA LYS A 79 -22.45 8.76 -2.05
C LYS A 79 -22.29 7.55 -2.95
N VAL A 80 -21.09 7.36 -3.51
CA VAL A 80 -20.79 6.21 -4.38
C VAL A 80 -21.04 4.88 -3.67
N ILE A 81 -20.68 4.78 -2.38
CA ILE A 81 -20.94 3.57 -1.59
C ILE A 81 -22.45 3.31 -1.45
N TYR A 82 -23.26 4.31 -1.10
CA TYR A 82 -24.70 4.15 -0.97
C TYR A 82 -25.41 3.88 -2.31
N ASP A 83 -24.88 4.38 -3.43
CA ASP A 83 -25.41 4.10 -4.77
C ASP A 83 -25.12 2.66 -5.22
N ILE A 84 -24.02 2.06 -4.75
CA ILE A 84 -23.61 0.69 -5.09
C ILE A 84 -24.31 -0.35 -4.19
N ILE A 85 -24.55 -0.02 -2.92
CA ILE A 85 -25.18 -0.93 -1.97
C ILE A 85 -26.68 -1.03 -2.27
N PRO A 86 -27.23 -2.23 -2.53
CA PRO A 86 -28.68 -2.41 -2.69
C PRO A 86 -29.43 -1.99 -1.42
N GLU A 87 -30.68 -1.52 -1.54
CA GLU A 87 -31.52 -1.14 -0.38
C GLU A 87 -31.71 -2.27 0.64
N GLU A 88 -31.52 -3.52 0.22
CA GLU A 88 -31.61 -4.73 1.05
C GLU A 88 -30.33 -5.03 1.86
N GLY A 89 -29.25 -4.27 1.63
CA GLY A 89 -27.91 -4.50 2.19
C GLY A 89 -27.64 -3.88 3.57
N GLY A 90 -28.68 -3.43 4.28
CA GLY A 90 -28.61 -2.82 5.62
C GLY A 90 -29.16 -3.69 6.73
#